data_AF-A0A536ZRH4-F1
#
_entry.id   AF-A0A536ZRH4-F1
#
_cell.length_a   1.000
_cell.length_b   1.000
_cell.length_c   1.000
_cell.angle_alpha   90.00
_cell.angle_beta   90.00
_cell.angle_gamma   90.00
#
_symmetry.space_group_name_H-M   'P 1'
#
loop_
_entity.id
_entity.type
_entity.pdbx_description
1 polymer ?
#
loop_
_entity_poly.entity_id
_entity_poly.type
_entity_poly.pdbx_seq_one_letter_code
_entity_poly.pdbx_strand_id
1 'polypeptide(L)'
;MLNVDTAAGKMTVRAGRSRFNLQTLPAADYPRIGLAQEQLQTISLAQRDFRGLLKLAEFAMAQQDIRYYLNGMLLVIDKGSLQAVATDGHRLSYASLVVPGDYA
;
A
#
# COMPACT_ATOMS: atom_id res chain seq x y z
N MET A 1 26.15 2.34 15.51
CA MET A 1 24.81 2.26 16.09
C MET A 1 24.11 3.60 15.91
N LEU A 2 22.86 3.61 15.45
CA LEU A 2 22.04 4.81 15.30
C LEU A 2 21.35 5.09 16.64
N ASN A 3 21.43 6.33 17.13
CA ASN A 3 20.75 6.77 18.35
C ASN A 3 19.90 8.01 18.01
N VAL A 4 18.65 8.02 18.50
CA VAL A 4 17.66 9.05 18.21
C VAL A 4 17.04 9.51 19.53
N ASP A 5 17.21 10.79 19.85
CA ASP A 5 16.62 11.43 21.02
C ASP A 5 15.69 12.57 20.57
N THR A 6 14.53 12.72 21.22
CA THR A 6 13.60 13.82 20.96
C THR A 6 13.44 14.69 22.20
N ALA A 7 13.52 16.01 22.03
CA ALA A 7 13.32 16.99 23.09
C ALA A 7 12.84 18.34 22.52
N ALA A 8 11.75 18.87 23.06
CA ALA A 8 11.28 20.24 22.84
C ALA A 8 11.29 20.71 21.36
N GLY A 9 10.62 19.96 20.48
CA GLY A 9 10.51 20.31 19.05
C GLY A 9 11.79 20.05 18.23
N LYS A 10 12.76 19.31 18.80
CA LYS A 10 13.97 18.89 18.09
C LYS A 10 14.20 17.39 18.24
N MET A 11 14.73 16.79 17.18
CA MET A 11 15.24 15.42 17.17
C MET A 11 16.75 15.45 16.95
N THR A 12 17.50 14.85 17.86
CA THR A 12 18.94 14.63 17.72
C THR A 12 19.18 13.22 17.20
N VAL A 13 19.86 13.10 16.05
CA VAL A 13 20.26 11.82 15.46
C VAL A 13 21.78 11.69 15.54
N ARG A 14 22.27 10.58 16.12
CA ARG A 14 23.71 10.29 16.25
C ARG A 14 24.04 8.96 15.58
N ALA A 15 25.13 8.94 14.81
CA ALA A 15 25.68 7.73 14.21
C ALA A 15 27.21 7.82 14.16
N GLY A 16 27.89 7.06 15.02
CA GLY A 16 29.34 7.16 15.18
C GLY A 16 29.73 8.58 15.63
N ARG A 17 30.54 9.28 14.81
CA ARG A 17 30.97 10.67 15.07
C ARG A 17 30.01 11.73 14.53
N SER A 18 29.01 11.33 13.74
CA SER A 18 28.05 12.25 13.13
C SER A 18 26.90 12.57 14.09
N ARG A 19 26.53 13.85 14.17
CA ARG A 19 25.39 14.36 14.95
C ARG A 19 24.60 15.37 14.13
N PHE A 20 23.30 15.15 14.03
CA PHE A 20 22.35 16.02 13.34
C PHE A 20 21.25 16.46 14.30
N ASN A 21 20.81 17.71 14.18
CA ASN A 21 19.65 18.24 14.91
C ASN A 21 18.59 18.64 13.89
N LEU A 22 17.43 17.98 13.95
CA LEU A 22 16.29 18.22 13.07
C LEU A 22 15.20 18.96 13.85
N GLN A 23 14.57 19.97 13.25
CA GLN A 23 13.36 20.56 13.81
C GLN A 23 12.19 19.62 13.54
N THR A 24 11.30 19.47 14.52
CA THR A 24 10.13 18.58 14.43
C THR A 24 8.85 19.36 14.67
N LEU A 25 7.77 18.90 14.05
CA LEU A 25 6.42 19.34 14.40
C LEU A 25 5.82 18.44 15.50
N PRO A 26 4.85 18.94 16.29
CA PRO A 26 4.09 18.13 17.23
C PRO A 26 3.47 16.91 16.57
N ALA A 27 3.58 15.74 17.20
CA ALA A 27 2.96 14.51 16.69
C ALA A 27 1.43 14.61 16.58
N ALA A 28 0.80 15.46 17.41
CA ALA A 28 -0.63 15.70 17.38
C ALA A 28 -1.12 16.40 16.10
N ASP A 29 -0.24 17.11 15.39
CA ASP A 29 -0.56 17.80 14.13
C ASP A 29 -0.57 16.83 12.94
N TYR A 30 -0.05 15.61 13.13
CA TYR A 30 -0.06 14.59 12.09
C TYR A 30 -1.46 13.98 11.94
N PRO A 31 -2.02 13.90 10.72
CA PRO A 31 -3.37 13.39 10.52
C PRO A 31 -3.47 11.92 10.93
N ARG A 32 -4.45 11.60 11.76
CA ARG A 32 -4.75 10.22 12.14
C ARG A 32 -5.53 9.56 11.02
N ILE A 33 -4.98 8.52 10.41
CA ILE A 33 -5.71 7.64 9.50
C ILE A 33 -6.57 6.73 10.39
N GLY A 34 -7.88 6.96 10.39
CA GLY A 34 -8.82 6.05 11.04
C GLY A 34 -8.83 4.72 10.28
N LEU A 35 -8.62 3.60 10.99
CA LEU A 35 -8.89 2.28 10.42
C LEU A 35 -10.41 2.14 10.34
N ALA A 36 -10.94 1.87 9.14
CA ALA A 36 -12.36 1.61 8.97
C ALA A 36 -12.78 0.42 9.84
N GLN A 37 -13.89 0.55 10.57
CA GLN A 37 -14.45 -0.49 11.45
C GLN A 37 -15.25 -1.57 10.69
N GLU A 38 -15.20 -1.57 9.36
CA GLU A 38 -15.92 -2.57 8.58
C GLU A 38 -15.31 -3.95 8.78
N GLN A 39 -16.16 -4.98 8.65
CA GLN A 39 -15.77 -6.37 8.74
C GLN A 39 -14.94 -6.73 7.50
N LEU A 40 -13.64 -6.43 7.57
CA LEU A 40 -12.71 -6.67 6.48
C LEU A 40 -12.46 -8.17 6.32
N GLN A 41 -12.66 -8.67 5.10
CA GLN A 41 -12.18 -10.00 4.72
C GLN A 41 -10.66 -10.01 4.81
N THR A 42 -10.11 -11.01 5.51
CA THR A 42 -8.66 -11.14 5.72
C THR A 42 -8.15 -12.33 4.93
N ILE A 43 -7.12 -12.09 4.12
CA ILE A 43 -6.40 -13.12 3.38
C ILE A 43 -4.93 -13.13 3.77
N SER A 44 -4.30 -14.30 3.67
CA SER A 44 -2.86 -14.48 3.87
C SER A 44 -2.24 -15.12 2.64
N LEU A 45 -1.20 -14.48 2.10
CA LEU A 45 -0.50 -14.92 0.90
C LEU A 45 0.96 -14.45 0.94
N ALA A 46 1.82 -15.08 0.15
CA ALA A 46 3.21 -14.68 0.06
C ALA A 46 3.34 -13.29 -0.58
N GLN A 47 4.15 -12.42 0.02
CA GLN A 47 4.40 -11.07 -0.49
C GLN A 47 4.93 -11.06 -1.92
N ARG A 48 5.76 -12.06 -2.27
CA ARG A 48 6.30 -12.25 -3.62
C ARG A 48 5.19 -12.45 -4.63
N ASP A 49 4.20 -13.29 -4.31
CA ASP A 49 3.13 -13.66 -5.21
C ASP A 49 2.15 -12.50 -5.38
N PHE A 50 1.82 -11.81 -4.28
CA PHE A 50 1.01 -10.60 -4.35
C PHE A 50 1.68 -9.51 -5.20
N ARG A 51 2.98 -9.25 -4.98
CA ARG A 51 3.75 -8.31 -5.82
C ARG A 51 3.75 -8.74 -7.29
N GLY A 52 3.91 -10.02 -7.56
CA GLY A 52 3.85 -10.58 -8.92
C GLY A 52 2.51 -10.31 -9.59
N LEU A 53 1.41 -10.59 -8.89
CA LEU A 53 0.04 -10.32 -9.34
C LEU A 53 -0.16 -8.83 -9.72
N LEU A 54 0.25 -7.91 -8.84
CA LEU A 54 0.15 -6.48 -9.10
C LEU A 54 0.96 -6.07 -10.35
N LYS A 55 2.17 -6.60 -10.51
CA LYS A 55 3.03 -6.30 -11.67
C LYS A 55 2.44 -6.75 -13.00
N LEU A 56 1.63 -7.80 -13.02
CA LEU A 56 0.98 -8.28 -14.23
C LEU A 56 -0.14 -7.36 -14.70
N ALA A 57 -0.78 -6.61 -13.80
CA ALA A 57 -1.92 -5.76 -14.13
C ALA A 57 -1.60 -4.25 -14.17
N GLU A 58 -0.62 -3.76 -13.38
CA GLU A 58 -0.43 -2.31 -13.16
C GLU A 58 -0.26 -1.47 -14.42
N PHE A 59 0.35 -2.02 -15.48
CA PHE A 59 0.66 -1.28 -16.71
C PHE A 59 -0.60 -0.87 -17.50
N ALA A 60 -1.73 -1.53 -17.25
CA ALA A 60 -2.99 -1.27 -17.92
C ALA A 60 -3.84 -0.22 -17.17
N MET A 61 -3.43 0.25 -15.99
CA MET A 61 -4.15 1.33 -15.29
C MET A 61 -4.06 2.64 -16.08
N ALA A 62 -5.12 3.43 -16.03
CA ALA A 62 -5.09 4.79 -16.53
C ALA A 62 -4.26 5.70 -15.60
N GLN A 63 -3.80 6.83 -16.14
CA GLN A 63 -3.12 7.88 -15.37
C GLN A 63 -3.89 9.19 -15.54
N GLN A 64 -4.41 9.73 -14.44
CA GLN A 64 -5.14 10.99 -14.40
C GLN A 64 -6.36 11.03 -15.36
N ASP A 65 -7.01 9.88 -15.58
CA ASP A 65 -8.27 9.81 -16.34
C ASP A 65 -9.43 10.40 -15.52
N ILE A 66 -10.39 11.04 -16.19
CA ILE A 66 -11.60 11.60 -15.58
C ILE A 66 -12.46 10.52 -14.92
N ARG A 67 -12.40 9.29 -15.45
CA ARG A 67 -13.01 8.09 -14.86
C ARG A 67 -12.07 7.61 -13.77
N TYR A 68 -12.16 8.22 -12.59
CA TYR A 68 -11.25 7.99 -11.48
C TYR A 68 -11.07 6.51 -11.09
N TYR A 69 -12.09 5.67 -11.32
CA TYR A 69 -12.05 4.23 -11.07
C TYR A 69 -11.09 3.47 -12.00
N LEU A 70 -10.63 4.07 -13.11
CA LEU A 70 -9.60 3.52 -13.99
C LEU A 70 -8.17 3.89 -13.55
N ASN A 71 -8.02 4.86 -12.65
CA ASN A 71 -6.72 5.30 -12.12
C ASN A 71 -6.20 4.36 -11.01
N GLY A 72 -6.70 3.13 -10.97
CA GLY A 72 -6.43 2.14 -9.95
C GLY A 72 -6.63 0.73 -10.48
N MET A 73 -6.38 -0.22 -9.58
CA MET A 73 -6.52 -1.65 -9.85
C MET A 73 -7.67 -2.19 -9.04
N LEU A 74 -8.55 -2.94 -9.70
CA LEU A 74 -9.57 -3.72 -9.03
C LEU A 74 -8.93 -4.99 -8.49
N LEU A 75 -9.10 -5.24 -7.19
CA LEU A 75 -8.78 -6.50 -6.53
C LEU A 75 -10.07 -7.21 -6.17
N VAL A 76 -10.24 -8.44 -6.63
CA VAL A 76 -11.41 -9.28 -6.34
C VAL A 76 -10.94 -10.58 -5.72
N ILE A 77 -11.60 -11.00 -4.64
CA ILE A 77 -11.46 -12.35 -4.13
C ILE A 77 -12.75 -13.08 -4.53
N ASP A 78 -12.62 -14.15 -5.33
CA ASP A 78 -13.74 -15.02 -5.73
C ASP A 78 -13.24 -16.46 -5.86
N LYS A 79 -14.02 -17.42 -5.37
CA LYS A 79 -13.80 -18.87 -5.54
C LYS A 79 -12.36 -19.33 -5.28
N GLY A 80 -11.76 -18.89 -4.19
CA GLY A 80 -10.39 -19.27 -3.82
C GLY A 80 -9.29 -18.65 -4.70
N SER A 81 -9.58 -17.52 -5.37
CA SER A 81 -8.60 -16.78 -6.15
C SER A 81 -8.62 -15.29 -5.81
N LEU A 82 -7.43 -14.68 -5.79
CA LEU A 82 -7.26 -13.23 -5.81
C LEU A 82 -7.00 -12.81 -7.26
N GLN A 83 -7.84 -11.93 -7.77
CA GLN A 83 -7.81 -11.42 -9.13
C GLN A 83 -7.42 -9.95 -9.12
N ALA A 84 -6.55 -9.57 -10.05
CA ALA A 84 -6.15 -8.20 -10.30
C ALA A 84 -6.57 -7.79 -11.70
N VAL A 85 -7.34 -6.71 -11.80
CA VAL A 85 -7.85 -6.17 -13.07
C VAL A 85 -7.51 -4.70 -13.18
N ALA A 86 -6.95 -4.30 -14.31
CA ALA A 86 -6.68 -2.91 -14.62
C ALA A 86 -6.95 -2.62 -16.11
N THR A 87 -7.43 -1.42 -16.40
CA THR A 87 -7.71 -0.96 -17.77
C THR A 87 -7.71 0.56 -17.85
N ASP A 88 -7.33 1.09 -19.01
CA ASP A 88 -7.38 2.51 -19.36
C ASP A 88 -8.50 2.81 -20.39
N GLY A 89 -9.33 1.80 -20.70
CA GLY A 89 -10.34 1.87 -21.75
C GLY A 89 -9.83 1.54 -23.16
N HIS A 90 -8.52 1.42 -23.36
CA HIS A 90 -7.91 0.99 -24.62
C HIS A 90 -7.32 -0.42 -24.53
N ARG A 91 -6.75 -0.77 -23.38
CA ARG A 91 -6.19 -2.09 -23.06
C ARG A 91 -6.64 -2.53 -21.69
N LEU A 92 -6.65 -3.84 -21.48
CA LEU A 92 -7.02 -4.47 -20.22
C LEU A 92 -5.98 -5.53 -19.89
N SER A 93 -5.60 -5.60 -18.61
CA SER A 93 -4.84 -6.71 -18.06
C SER A 93 -5.63 -7.39 -16.95
N TYR A 94 -5.62 -8.71 -16.97
CA TYR A 94 -6.22 -9.59 -15.97
C TYR A 94 -5.15 -10.58 -15.51
N ALA A 95 -4.98 -10.72 -14.21
CA ALA A 95 -4.14 -11.73 -13.61
C ALA A 95 -4.84 -12.34 -12.40
N SER A 96 -4.53 -13.61 -12.09
CA SER A 96 -5.13 -14.34 -10.99
C SER A 96 -4.09 -15.19 -10.26
N LEU A 97 -4.25 -15.28 -8.95
CA LEU A 97 -3.46 -16.10 -8.05
C LEU A 97 -4.41 -16.93 -7.19
N VAL A 98 -4.20 -18.24 -7.12
CA VAL A 98 -4.93 -19.10 -6.18
C VAL A 98 -4.55 -18.71 -4.75
N VAL A 99 -5.54 -18.48 -3.89
CA VAL A 99 -5.35 -18.17 -2.47
C VAL A 99 -6.10 -19.19 -1.62
N PRO A 100 -5.50 -19.65 -0.50
CA PRO A 100 -6.16 -20.59 0.39
C PRO A 100 -7.29 -19.90 1.17
N GLY A 101 -8.45 -20.54 1.25
CA GLY A 101 -9.59 -20.07 2.03
C GLY A 101 -10.90 -20.08 1.22
N ASP A 102 -12.02 -20.21 1.92
CA ASP A 102 -13.36 -20.14 1.33
C ASP A 102 -13.86 -18.70 1.50
N TYR A 103 -13.66 -17.91 0.47
CA TYR A 103 -14.04 -16.51 0.42
C TYR A 103 -15.27 -16.39 -0.48
N ALA A 104 -16.43 -16.18 0.15
CA ALA A 104 -17.74 -16.02 -0.49
C ALA A 104 -18.03 -14.56 -0.82
#